data_AF-A0A1J8R7Z8-F1
#
_entry.id   AF-A0A1J8R7Z8-F1
#
_cell.length_a   1.000
_cell.length_b   1.000
_cell.length_c   1.000
_cell.angle_alpha   90.00
_cell.angle_beta   90.00
_cell.angle_gamma   90.00
#
_symmetry.space_group_name_H-M   'P 1'
#
loop_
_entity.id
_entity.type
_entity.pdbx_description
1 polymer ?
#
loop_
_entity_poly.entity_id
_entity_poly.type
_entity_poly.pdbx_seq_one_letter_code
_entity_poly.pdbx_strand_id
1 'polypeptide(L)'
;MSRQLKTGIIIALIAGKDWIYDDAEDSTISEVFGLNANLFKVPNKHLTEHQRESLNLMLEAVGQAPSISRRYSILEGKAEGWAAGRAALKVWFEKSTVSQRITQKVDKALEECTVSPAEVIARLADGSETIFPNISECDTAKEDIVIALFGHHAGSRISRGDFKDAVHIIVHHQWERHRKCFNRAKKAFPNKRDKARTAVKAIEESAKVTTKQLRAAIKAVNALKESLKWLPCEQHMDNGPDEMEEFLKTIVVTTVAKVKNVSEDKLEVSESKSNAASEYLHDRYGINTENVCVATRGRTRARKVKIGSLAAAGDIDEIWALYVQLFELTATESEEMLLDLEGESGREEWDGNEDLGVGTFAKTTDEALNGMLNFHSGRPTLFARFRSRSGKSSWDDEASAGFKEGNADMQELSLLWHQRVGVAAIVEKIWLPEAKPEGVAGMLIADEVGVGKTGLTMGTIAFTIHAYWCQELAAGRRRPDGGEVDLTQINIKPAPILGE
;
A
#
# COMPACT_ATOMS: atom_id res chain seq x y z
N MET A 1 -23.52 5.10 2.81
CA MET A 1 -23.21 6.38 2.12
C MET A 1 -24.36 7.38 2.29
N SER A 2 -24.08 8.66 2.54
CA SER A 2 -25.12 9.70 2.62
C SER A 2 -25.76 9.95 1.25
N ARG A 3 -27.02 10.43 1.23
CA ARG A 3 -27.66 10.84 -0.02
C ARG A 3 -26.91 12.01 -0.69
N GLN A 4 -26.36 12.93 0.10
CA GLN A 4 -25.62 14.08 -0.39
C GLN A 4 -24.37 13.69 -1.19
N LEU A 5 -23.59 12.71 -0.72
CA LEU A 5 -22.40 12.24 -1.46
C LEU A 5 -22.80 11.66 -2.82
N LYS A 6 -23.85 10.83 -2.86
CA LYS A 6 -24.39 10.26 -4.10
C LYS A 6 -24.76 11.35 -5.10
N THR A 7 -25.45 12.38 -4.61
CA THR A 7 -25.88 13.50 -5.42
C THR A 7 -24.70 14.32 -5.94
N GLY A 8 -23.73 14.65 -5.08
CA GLY A 8 -22.51 15.36 -5.49
C GLY A 8 -21.76 14.62 -6.59
N ILE A 9 -21.54 13.32 -6.43
CA ILE A 9 -20.87 12.49 -7.45
C ILE A 9 -21.61 12.54 -8.79
N ILE A 10 -22.93 12.36 -8.80
CA ILE A 10 -23.70 12.35 -10.04
C ILE A 10 -23.72 13.71 -10.71
N ILE A 11 -23.81 14.80 -9.94
CA ILE A 11 -23.71 16.15 -10.51
C ILE A 11 -22.32 16.38 -11.10
N ALA A 12 -21.24 15.95 -10.43
CA ALA A 12 -19.88 16.05 -10.98
C ALA A 12 -19.75 15.29 -12.31
N LEU A 13 -20.22 14.05 -12.37
CA LEU A 13 -20.15 13.23 -13.59
C LEU A 13 -20.98 13.83 -14.74
N ILE A 14 -22.16 14.39 -14.46
CA ILE A 14 -23.00 15.02 -15.50
C ILE A 14 -22.40 16.35 -15.97
N ALA A 15 -21.93 17.20 -15.04
CA ALA A 15 -21.31 18.48 -15.37
C ALA A 15 -19.97 18.31 -16.10
N GLY A 16 -19.29 17.19 -15.82
CA GLY A 16 -18.01 16.83 -16.40
C GLY A 16 -18.08 16.02 -17.69
N LYS A 17 -19.27 15.51 -18.08
CA LYS A 17 -19.44 14.44 -19.07
C LYS A 17 -18.69 14.65 -20.40
N ASP A 18 -18.56 15.89 -20.85
CA ASP A 18 -18.00 16.23 -22.16
C ASP A 18 -16.48 16.38 -22.14
N TRP A 19 -15.82 16.28 -20.97
CA TRP A 19 -14.41 16.56 -20.84
C TRP A 19 -13.65 15.76 -19.79
N ILE A 20 -14.32 15.19 -18.79
CA ILE A 20 -13.68 14.33 -17.79
C ILE A 20 -13.14 13.04 -18.42
N TYR A 21 -13.59 12.70 -19.63
CA TYR A 21 -13.16 11.53 -20.42
C TYR A 21 -12.26 11.90 -21.62
N ASP A 22 -11.78 13.14 -21.72
CA ASP A 22 -10.94 13.57 -22.84
C ASP A 22 -9.58 12.85 -22.84
N ASP A 23 -9.18 12.31 -21.69
CA ASP A 23 -7.98 11.50 -21.56
C ASP A 23 -8.29 10.03 -21.82
N ALA A 24 -7.97 9.58 -23.03
CA ALA A 24 -8.06 8.17 -23.37
C ALA A 24 -7.00 7.32 -22.66
N GLU A 25 -5.95 7.94 -22.13
CA GLU A 25 -4.83 7.29 -21.44
C GLU A 25 -5.02 7.26 -19.91
N ASP A 26 -5.64 8.30 -19.34
CA ASP A 26 -5.88 8.39 -17.89
C ASP A 26 -7.12 7.59 -17.44
N SER A 27 -6.87 6.34 -17.05
CA SER A 27 -7.87 5.37 -16.59
C SER A 27 -8.59 5.74 -15.28
N THR A 28 -8.32 6.91 -14.69
CA THR A 28 -8.81 7.32 -13.36
C THR A 28 -10.33 7.17 -13.19
N ILE A 29 -11.15 7.54 -14.17
CA ILE A 29 -12.62 7.42 -14.03
C ILE A 29 -13.09 5.97 -14.10
N SER A 30 -12.46 5.16 -14.96
CA SER A 30 -12.72 3.73 -15.02
C SER A 30 -12.30 3.06 -13.70
N GLU A 31 -11.15 3.45 -13.14
CA GLU A 31 -10.64 2.96 -11.87
C GLU A 31 -11.56 3.34 -10.70
N VAL A 32 -11.90 4.63 -10.55
CA VAL A 32 -12.63 5.15 -9.40
C VAL A 32 -14.12 4.83 -9.48
N PHE A 33 -14.73 4.97 -10.66
CA PHE A 33 -16.18 4.85 -10.85
C PHE A 33 -16.61 3.57 -11.56
N GLY A 34 -15.71 2.87 -12.25
CA GLY A 34 -16.09 1.75 -13.12
C GLY A 34 -16.95 2.19 -14.29
N LEU A 35 -16.71 3.41 -14.80
CA LEU A 35 -17.48 4.03 -15.89
C LEU A 35 -16.55 4.46 -17.03
N ASN A 36 -17.09 4.47 -18.25
CA ASN A 36 -16.46 5.03 -19.45
C ASN A 36 -17.23 6.28 -19.92
N ALA A 37 -16.79 6.88 -21.03
CA ALA A 37 -17.39 8.09 -21.60
C ALA A 37 -18.91 7.98 -21.87
N ASN A 38 -19.41 6.76 -22.07
CA ASN A 38 -20.81 6.49 -22.31
C ASN A 38 -21.63 6.28 -21.01
N LEU A 39 -21.02 6.44 -19.83
CA LEU A 39 -21.66 6.27 -18.52
C LEU A 39 -22.44 4.94 -18.45
N PHE A 40 -23.74 5.01 -18.21
CA PHE A 40 -24.63 3.86 -18.12
C PHE A 40 -25.28 3.51 -19.47
N LYS A 41 -24.84 4.07 -20.61
CA LYS A 41 -25.33 3.65 -21.94
C LYS A 41 -24.70 2.35 -22.45
N VAL A 42 -23.65 1.88 -21.79
CA VAL A 42 -22.99 0.59 -22.05
C VAL A 42 -23.42 -0.42 -20.98
N PRO A 43 -23.44 -1.74 -21.27
CA PRO A 43 -23.67 -2.76 -20.26
C PRO A 43 -22.78 -2.57 -19.02
N ASN A 44 -23.38 -2.66 -17.83
CA ASN A 44 -22.68 -2.54 -16.56
C ASN A 44 -22.90 -3.82 -15.77
N LYS A 45 -21.81 -4.42 -15.26
CA LYS A 45 -21.86 -5.72 -14.56
C LYS A 45 -22.77 -5.75 -13.33
N HIS A 46 -23.13 -4.58 -12.77
CA HIS A 46 -23.95 -4.48 -11.56
C HIS A 46 -25.43 -4.14 -11.81
N LEU A 47 -25.79 -3.72 -13.03
CA LEU A 47 -27.12 -3.24 -13.37
C LEU A 47 -27.75 -4.09 -14.47
N THR A 48 -29.02 -4.43 -14.27
CA THR A 48 -29.87 -4.99 -15.35
C THR A 48 -30.15 -3.93 -16.42
N GLU A 49 -30.55 -4.36 -17.61
CA GLU A 49 -30.91 -3.46 -18.71
C GLU A 49 -32.02 -2.47 -18.32
N HIS A 50 -33.10 -2.95 -17.70
CA HIS A 50 -34.19 -2.08 -17.23
C HIS A 50 -33.75 -1.06 -16.16
N GLN A 51 -32.89 -1.47 -15.23
CA GLN A 51 -32.32 -0.56 -14.22
C GLN A 51 -31.47 0.54 -14.89
N ARG A 52 -30.69 0.14 -15.88
CA ARG A 52 -29.81 1.01 -16.66
C ARG A 52 -30.61 2.03 -17.48
N GLU A 53 -31.67 1.60 -18.15
CA GLU A 53 -32.60 2.49 -18.87
C GLU A 53 -33.26 3.51 -17.93
N SER A 54 -33.80 3.03 -16.80
CA SER A 54 -34.41 3.89 -15.78
C SER A 54 -33.41 4.92 -15.22
N LEU A 55 -32.16 4.51 -15.04
CA LEU A 55 -31.08 5.39 -14.60
C LEU A 55 -30.73 6.43 -15.66
N ASN A 56 -30.58 6.02 -16.93
CA ASN A 56 -30.27 6.94 -18.03
C ASN A 56 -31.35 8.01 -18.22
N LEU A 57 -32.63 7.64 -18.19
CA LEU A 57 -33.75 8.60 -18.27
C LEU A 57 -33.69 9.63 -17.14
N MET A 58 -33.37 9.20 -15.92
CA MET A 58 -33.20 10.10 -14.78
C MET A 58 -32.00 11.03 -14.98
N LEU A 59 -30.86 10.51 -15.42
CA LEU A 59 -29.64 11.30 -15.64
C LEU A 59 -29.83 12.33 -16.77
N GLU A 60 -30.58 11.99 -17.81
CA GLU A 60 -30.97 12.91 -18.87
C GLU A 60 -31.84 14.05 -18.32
N ALA A 61 -32.87 13.73 -17.52
CA ALA A 61 -33.70 14.73 -16.87
C ALA A 61 -32.91 15.63 -15.91
N VAL A 62 -31.90 15.09 -15.22
CA VAL A 62 -30.96 15.88 -14.41
C VAL A 62 -30.11 16.80 -15.29
N GLY A 63 -29.58 16.31 -16.41
CA GLY A 63 -28.79 17.12 -17.35
C GLY A 63 -29.59 18.26 -18.01
N GLN A 64 -30.88 18.04 -18.27
CA GLN A 64 -31.79 19.03 -18.86
C GLN A 64 -32.37 20.01 -17.84
N ALA A 65 -32.25 19.73 -16.53
CA ALA A 65 -32.81 20.59 -15.51
C ALA A 65 -32.07 21.96 -15.47
N PRO A 66 -32.80 23.09 -15.50
CA PRO A 66 -32.24 24.42 -15.70
C PRO A 66 -31.54 24.98 -14.45
N SER A 67 -31.79 24.40 -13.28
CA SER A 67 -31.21 24.85 -12.01
C SER A 67 -30.66 23.70 -11.20
N ILE A 68 -29.59 23.97 -10.45
CA ILE A 68 -28.97 23.00 -9.56
C ILE A 68 -29.97 22.48 -8.52
N SER A 69 -30.85 23.36 -7.99
CA SER A 69 -31.92 22.99 -7.05
C SER A 69 -32.88 21.95 -7.64
N ARG A 70 -33.24 22.08 -8.92
CA ARG A 70 -34.07 21.08 -9.60
C ARG A 70 -33.34 19.75 -9.78
N ARG A 71 -32.03 19.77 -10.07
CA ARG A 71 -31.19 18.56 -10.12
C ARG A 71 -31.17 17.83 -8.78
N TYR A 72 -30.95 18.56 -7.68
CA TYR A 72 -31.07 18.00 -6.32
C TYR A 72 -32.45 17.40 -6.07
N SER A 73 -33.51 18.10 -6.45
CA SER A 73 -34.89 17.62 -6.26
C SER A 73 -35.14 16.27 -6.93
N ILE A 74 -34.61 16.07 -8.15
CA ILE A 74 -34.69 14.79 -8.87
C ILE A 74 -33.92 13.69 -8.14
N LEU A 75 -32.66 13.95 -7.80
CA LEU A 75 -31.74 12.97 -7.20
C LEU A 75 -32.11 12.59 -5.75
N GLU A 76 -32.63 13.53 -4.97
CA GLU A 76 -33.05 13.31 -3.57
C GLU A 76 -34.45 12.71 -3.44
N GLY A 77 -35.20 12.64 -4.54
CA GLY A 77 -36.56 12.10 -4.56
C GLY A 77 -37.65 13.05 -4.08
N LYS A 78 -37.39 14.35 -4.14
CA LYS A 78 -38.40 15.39 -3.96
C LYS A 78 -39.24 15.59 -5.24
N ALA A 79 -38.70 15.23 -6.40
CA ALA A 79 -39.46 15.16 -7.65
C ALA A 79 -40.03 13.75 -7.87
N GLU A 80 -41.31 13.72 -8.25
CA GLU A 80 -42.03 12.50 -8.64
C GLU A 80 -41.49 11.93 -9.96
N GLY A 81 -41.77 10.64 -10.22
CA GLY A 81 -41.43 9.96 -11.49
C GLY A 81 -40.08 9.26 -11.57
N TRP A 82 -39.15 9.49 -10.64
CA TRP A 82 -37.77 8.95 -10.74
C TRP A 82 -37.40 7.87 -9.72
N ALA A 83 -38.40 7.19 -9.14
CA ALA A 83 -38.16 6.18 -8.10
C ALA A 83 -37.30 5.01 -8.61
N ALA A 84 -37.58 4.51 -9.82
CA ALA A 84 -36.85 3.42 -10.46
C ALA A 84 -35.38 3.79 -10.74
N GLY A 85 -35.13 4.97 -11.32
CA GLY A 85 -33.76 5.46 -11.58
C GLY A 85 -32.94 5.64 -10.30
N ARG A 86 -33.54 6.15 -9.22
CA ARG A 86 -32.86 6.24 -7.91
C ARG A 86 -32.59 4.87 -7.28
N ALA A 87 -33.48 3.91 -7.46
CA ALA A 87 -33.27 2.54 -6.99
C ALA A 87 -32.10 1.89 -7.75
N ALA A 88 -32.04 2.06 -9.08
CA ALA A 88 -30.91 1.61 -9.90
C ALA A 88 -29.60 2.29 -9.48
N LEU A 89 -29.61 3.61 -9.26
CA LEU A 89 -28.45 4.36 -8.78
C LEU A 89 -27.96 3.83 -7.42
N LYS A 90 -28.89 3.51 -6.51
CA LYS A 90 -28.57 2.91 -5.21
C LYS A 90 -27.88 1.56 -5.38
N VAL A 91 -28.41 0.68 -6.25
CA VAL A 91 -27.83 -0.65 -6.54
C VAL A 91 -26.42 -0.51 -7.09
N TRP A 92 -26.19 0.40 -8.05
CA TRP A 92 -24.85 0.63 -8.59
C TRP A 92 -23.88 1.00 -7.48
N PHE A 93 -24.17 2.04 -6.70
CA PHE A 93 -23.29 2.48 -5.62
C PHE A 93 -23.01 1.42 -4.55
N GLU A 94 -23.96 0.54 -4.27
CA GLU A 94 -23.80 -0.54 -3.28
C GLU A 94 -22.93 -1.68 -3.81
N LYS A 95 -23.03 -1.99 -5.11
CA LYS A 95 -22.29 -3.10 -5.72
C LYS A 95 -20.94 -2.70 -6.31
N SER A 96 -20.76 -1.45 -6.71
CA SER A 96 -19.56 -0.98 -7.41
C SER A 96 -18.41 -0.57 -6.50
N THR A 97 -18.57 -0.60 -5.17
CA THR A 97 -17.59 -0.12 -4.17
C THR A 97 -17.15 1.35 -4.35
N VAL A 98 -17.83 2.13 -5.19
CA VAL A 98 -17.43 3.50 -5.57
C VAL A 98 -17.29 4.42 -4.37
N SER A 99 -18.14 4.28 -3.35
CA SER A 99 -17.99 5.06 -2.11
C SER A 99 -16.65 4.85 -1.41
N GLN A 100 -16.18 3.61 -1.39
CA GLN A 100 -14.94 3.22 -0.73
C GLN A 100 -13.75 3.73 -1.54
N ARG A 101 -13.77 3.57 -2.87
CA ARG A 101 -12.71 4.08 -3.74
C ARG A 101 -12.57 5.60 -3.66
N ILE A 102 -13.69 6.33 -3.73
CA ILE A 102 -13.71 7.79 -3.56
C ILE A 102 -13.17 8.17 -2.19
N THR A 103 -13.62 7.48 -1.14
CA THR A 103 -13.12 7.69 0.22
C THR A 103 -11.60 7.56 0.28
N GLN A 104 -11.06 6.47 -0.26
CA GLN A 104 -9.63 6.17 -0.23
C GLN A 104 -8.84 7.20 -1.03
N LYS A 105 -9.28 7.55 -2.24
CA LYS A 105 -8.61 8.55 -3.08
C LYS A 105 -8.62 9.94 -2.44
N VAL A 106 -9.73 10.35 -1.81
CA VAL A 106 -9.81 11.64 -1.10
C VAL A 106 -8.93 11.63 0.15
N ASP A 107 -8.92 10.55 0.93
CA ASP A 107 -8.05 10.45 2.11
C ASP A 107 -6.57 10.50 1.72
N LYS A 108 -6.18 9.73 0.70
CA LYS A 108 -4.82 9.72 0.16
C LYS A 108 -4.40 11.12 -0.32
N ALA A 109 -5.25 11.81 -1.07
CA ALA A 109 -4.96 13.18 -1.52
C ALA A 109 -4.82 14.16 -0.33
N LEU A 110 -5.65 14.03 0.71
CA LEU A 110 -5.52 14.85 1.91
C LEU A 110 -4.21 14.59 2.69
N GLU A 111 -3.79 13.32 2.77
CA GLU A 111 -2.54 12.89 3.39
C GLU A 111 -1.31 13.37 2.60
N GLU A 112 -1.31 13.21 1.27
CA GLU A 112 -0.24 13.69 0.38
C GLU A 112 -0.07 15.21 0.47
N CYS A 113 -1.17 15.95 0.66
CA CYS A 113 -1.15 17.39 0.87
C CYS A 113 -0.89 17.80 2.34
N THR A 114 -0.70 16.87 3.28
CA THR A 114 -0.52 17.12 4.72
C THR A 114 -1.64 17.95 5.38
N VAL A 115 -2.86 17.84 4.84
CA VAL A 115 -4.06 18.53 5.31
C VAL A 115 -5.16 17.55 5.75
N SER A 116 -4.79 16.29 6.02
CA SER A 116 -5.74 15.38 6.64
C SER A 116 -6.18 15.93 8.00
N PRO A 117 -7.47 15.79 8.40
CA PRO A 117 -7.94 16.31 9.68
C PRO A 117 -7.12 15.84 10.88
N ALA A 118 -6.58 14.62 10.85
CA ALA A 118 -5.73 14.09 11.91
C ALA A 118 -4.37 14.81 11.99
N GLU A 119 -3.72 15.07 10.84
CA GLU A 119 -2.45 15.81 10.78
C GLU A 119 -2.63 17.28 11.15
N VAL A 120 -3.71 17.91 10.69
CA VAL A 120 -4.02 19.29 11.06
C VAL A 120 -4.26 19.40 12.57
N ILE A 121 -4.97 18.42 13.16
CA ILE A 121 -5.14 18.32 14.62
C ILE A 121 -3.79 18.16 15.32
N ALA A 122 -2.92 17.27 14.84
CA ALA A 122 -1.58 17.06 15.40
C ALA A 122 -0.72 18.33 15.33
N ARG A 123 -0.78 19.06 14.22
CA ARG A 123 -0.06 20.32 14.00
C ARG A 123 -0.56 21.46 14.89
N LEU A 124 -1.88 21.53 15.11
CA LEU A 124 -2.51 22.59 15.91
C LEU A 124 -2.54 22.29 17.42
N ALA A 125 -2.16 21.08 17.85
CA ALA A 125 -2.15 20.70 19.25
C ALA A 125 -1.02 21.42 20.00
N ASP A 126 -1.35 22.54 20.64
CA ASP A 126 -0.45 23.36 21.47
C ASP A 126 -0.50 22.98 22.96
N GLY A 127 -0.96 21.77 23.27
CA GLY A 127 -1.22 21.31 24.64
C GLY A 127 -2.57 21.75 25.21
N SER A 128 -3.38 22.48 24.45
CA SER A 128 -4.77 22.80 24.81
C SER A 128 -5.79 21.74 24.32
N GLU A 129 -7.08 21.98 24.53
CA GLU A 129 -8.15 21.08 24.12
C GLU A 129 -8.09 20.80 22.61
N THR A 130 -8.15 19.53 22.22
CA THR A 130 -8.20 19.17 20.79
C THR A 130 -9.51 19.66 20.15
N ILE A 131 -9.39 20.60 19.22
CA ILE A 131 -10.51 21.14 18.43
C ILE A 131 -10.44 20.56 17.02
N PHE A 132 -11.60 20.14 16.49
CA PHE A 132 -11.69 19.63 15.12
C PHE A 132 -11.55 20.79 14.11
N PRO A 133 -10.68 20.67 13.08
CA PRO A 133 -10.35 21.78 12.19
C PRO A 133 -11.54 22.24 11.33
N ASN A 134 -11.49 23.49 10.90
CA ASN A 134 -12.45 24.05 9.96
C ASN A 134 -12.23 23.41 8.58
N ILE A 135 -13.31 23.23 7.81
CA ILE A 135 -13.23 22.71 6.45
C ILE A 135 -12.38 23.59 5.52
N SER A 136 -12.21 24.88 5.82
CA SER A 136 -11.33 25.76 5.04
C SER A 136 -9.87 25.28 4.98
N GLU A 137 -9.43 24.45 5.93
CA GLU A 137 -8.08 23.87 5.95
C GLU A 137 -7.81 22.92 4.77
N CYS A 138 -8.86 22.37 4.14
CA CYS A 138 -8.71 21.50 2.96
C CYS A 138 -8.76 22.25 1.63
N ASP A 139 -8.89 23.58 1.63
CA ASP A 139 -9.04 24.37 0.41
C ASP A 139 -7.84 24.22 -0.53
N THR A 140 -6.63 24.03 0.01
CA THR A 140 -5.40 23.82 -0.75
C THR A 140 -5.33 22.46 -1.44
N ALA A 141 -5.98 21.43 -0.90
CA ALA A 141 -5.98 20.07 -1.47
C ALA A 141 -7.14 19.79 -2.43
N LYS A 142 -8.02 20.78 -2.69
CA LYS A 142 -9.18 20.58 -3.57
C LYS A 142 -8.79 20.21 -4.99
N GLU A 143 -7.70 20.79 -5.50
CA GLU A 143 -7.20 20.48 -6.83
C GLU A 143 -6.68 19.04 -6.89
N ASP A 144 -5.86 18.62 -5.93
CA ASP A 144 -5.33 17.26 -5.83
C ASP A 144 -6.46 16.22 -5.65
N ILE A 145 -7.47 16.54 -4.85
CA ILE A 145 -8.67 15.70 -4.71
C ILE A 145 -9.40 15.55 -6.05
N VAL A 146 -9.51 16.62 -6.84
CA VAL A 146 -10.15 16.56 -8.15
C VAL A 146 -9.32 15.74 -9.13
N ILE A 147 -8.00 15.90 -9.13
CA ILE A 147 -7.09 15.09 -9.96
C ILE A 147 -7.19 13.62 -9.57
N ALA A 148 -7.14 13.30 -8.28
CA ALA A 148 -7.22 11.93 -7.78
C ALA A 148 -8.56 11.24 -8.08
N LEU A 149 -9.65 12.01 -8.22
CA LEU A 149 -10.99 11.47 -8.51
C LEU A 149 -11.33 11.45 -10.00
N PHE A 150 -10.90 12.44 -10.76
CA PHE A 150 -11.40 12.70 -12.12
C PHE A 150 -10.27 12.87 -13.16
N GLY A 151 -9.01 12.70 -12.78
CA GLY A 151 -7.85 12.83 -13.66
C GLY A 151 -7.33 14.27 -13.79
N HIS A 152 -6.14 14.42 -14.40
CA HIS A 152 -5.41 15.70 -14.47
C HIS A 152 -6.20 16.81 -15.18
N HIS A 153 -6.96 16.46 -16.21
CA HIS A 153 -7.79 17.41 -16.97
C HIS A 153 -8.82 18.14 -16.10
N ALA A 154 -9.32 17.47 -15.06
CA ALA A 154 -10.30 18.04 -14.16
C ALA A 154 -9.72 19.12 -13.23
N GLY A 155 -8.44 19.04 -12.88
CA GLY A 155 -7.77 20.06 -12.05
C GLY A 155 -7.90 21.46 -12.65
N SER A 156 -7.59 21.59 -13.95
CA SER A 156 -7.71 22.86 -14.70
C SER A 156 -9.13 23.44 -14.79
N ARG A 157 -10.16 22.65 -14.46
CA ARG A 157 -11.57 22.98 -14.63
C ARG A 157 -12.36 23.00 -13.31
N ILE A 158 -11.69 22.85 -12.17
CA ILE A 158 -12.31 22.82 -10.84
C ILE A 158 -13.20 24.05 -10.53
N SER A 159 -12.90 25.19 -11.14
CA SER A 159 -13.63 26.45 -10.92
C SER A 159 -14.97 26.55 -11.68
N ARG A 160 -15.34 25.55 -12.49
CA ARG A 160 -16.50 25.65 -13.40
C ARG A 160 -17.83 25.21 -12.74
N GLY A 161 -18.66 26.20 -12.41
CA GLY A 161 -20.11 26.04 -12.20
C GLY A 161 -20.50 24.85 -11.29
N ASP A 162 -21.45 24.04 -11.75
CA ASP A 162 -22.01 22.91 -10.99
C ASP A 162 -20.96 21.85 -10.60
N PHE A 163 -19.86 21.72 -11.36
CA PHE A 163 -18.78 20.79 -11.04
C PHE A 163 -18.06 21.21 -9.75
N LYS A 164 -17.79 22.51 -9.59
CA LYS A 164 -17.20 23.08 -8.37
C LYS A 164 -18.07 22.78 -7.14
N ASP A 165 -19.38 23.00 -7.25
CA ASP A 165 -20.33 22.78 -6.15
C ASP A 165 -20.42 21.29 -5.80
N ALA A 166 -20.38 20.41 -6.81
CA ALA A 166 -20.36 18.97 -6.63
C ALA A 166 -19.10 18.49 -5.90
N VAL A 167 -17.92 18.99 -6.30
CA VAL A 167 -16.64 18.72 -5.61
C VAL A 167 -16.70 19.21 -4.17
N HIS A 168 -17.22 20.41 -3.93
CA HIS A 168 -17.39 20.93 -2.57
C HIS A 168 -18.24 19.99 -1.69
N ILE A 169 -19.30 19.39 -2.24
CA ILE A 169 -20.14 18.43 -1.52
C ILE A 169 -19.38 17.14 -1.20
N ILE A 170 -18.58 16.63 -2.13
CA ILE A 170 -17.75 15.43 -1.91
C ILE A 170 -16.77 15.69 -0.77
N VAL A 171 -16.03 16.80 -0.85
CA VAL A 171 -15.04 17.22 0.16
C VAL A 171 -15.72 17.46 1.52
N HIS A 172 -16.82 18.21 1.55
CA HIS A 172 -17.58 18.45 2.79
C HIS A 172 -18.10 17.16 3.41
N HIS A 173 -18.59 16.22 2.58
CA HIS A 173 -19.04 14.94 3.09
C HIS A 173 -17.90 14.14 3.73
N GLN A 174 -16.72 14.15 3.11
CA GLN A 174 -15.53 13.52 3.66
C GLN A 174 -15.11 14.18 4.98
N TRP A 175 -15.11 15.51 5.03
CA TRP A 175 -14.78 16.27 6.23
C TRP A 175 -15.72 15.95 7.39
N GLU A 176 -17.02 15.89 7.13
CA GLU A 176 -18.04 15.49 8.12
C GLU A 176 -17.89 14.03 8.58
N ARG A 177 -17.38 13.15 7.73
CA ARG A 177 -17.07 11.78 8.12
C ARG A 177 -15.90 11.75 9.11
N HIS A 178 -14.82 12.47 8.81
CA HIS A 178 -13.68 12.64 9.72
C HIS A 178 -14.10 13.28 11.04
N ARG A 179 -14.98 14.28 11.02
CA ARG A 179 -15.59 14.88 12.23
C ARG A 179 -16.31 13.85 13.08
N LYS A 180 -17.06 12.93 12.45
CA LYS A 180 -17.72 11.83 13.16
C LYS A 180 -16.72 10.84 13.73
N CYS A 181 -15.65 10.51 13.01
CA CYS A 181 -14.56 9.67 13.50
C CYS A 181 -13.89 10.29 14.73
N PHE A 182 -13.53 11.58 14.65
CA PHE A 182 -13.01 12.37 15.76
C PHE A 182 -13.94 12.34 16.98
N ASN A 183 -15.23 12.66 16.80
CA ASN A 183 -16.19 12.65 17.92
C ASN A 183 -16.37 11.28 18.55
N ARG A 184 -16.35 10.21 17.74
CA ARG A 184 -16.36 8.82 18.25
C ARG A 184 -15.08 8.50 19.00
N ALA A 185 -13.91 8.93 18.49
CA ALA A 185 -12.63 8.74 19.14
C ALA A 185 -12.61 9.45 20.50
N LYS A 186 -12.98 10.74 20.56
CA LYS A 186 -13.12 11.54 21.79
C LYS A 186 -14.04 10.86 22.81
N LYS A 187 -15.22 10.40 22.39
CA LYS A 187 -16.18 9.71 23.28
C LYS A 187 -15.67 8.34 23.76
N ALA A 188 -15.01 7.58 22.90
CA ALA A 188 -14.53 6.23 23.22
C ALA A 188 -13.19 6.21 23.96
N PHE A 189 -12.44 7.33 23.95
CA PHE A 189 -11.08 7.41 24.47
C PHE A 189 -10.95 6.99 25.94
N PRO A 190 -11.78 7.47 26.90
CA PRO A 190 -11.65 7.05 28.29
C PRO A 190 -11.80 5.53 28.48
N ASN A 191 -12.80 4.94 27.83
CA ASN A 191 -13.05 3.50 27.89
C ASN A 191 -11.91 2.69 27.26
N LYS A 192 -11.37 3.15 26.12
CA LYS A 192 -10.22 2.51 25.47
C LYS A 192 -8.97 2.59 26.34
N ARG A 193 -8.72 3.74 26.97
CA ARG A 193 -7.61 3.97 27.90
C ARG A 193 -7.70 3.04 29.11
N ASP A 194 -8.86 2.98 29.75
CA ASP A 194 -9.06 2.12 30.93
C ASP A 194 -8.94 0.64 30.58
N LYS A 195 -9.43 0.24 29.40
CA LYS A 195 -9.28 -1.13 28.89
C LYS A 195 -7.81 -1.48 28.61
N ALA A 196 -7.05 -0.59 27.98
CA ALA A 196 -5.62 -0.79 27.74
C ALA A 196 -4.84 -0.88 29.06
N ARG A 197 -5.08 0.05 29.99
CA ARG A 197 -4.49 0.04 31.35
C ARG A 197 -4.80 -1.25 32.10
N THR A 198 -6.05 -1.68 32.09
CA THR A 198 -6.48 -2.92 32.76
C THR A 198 -5.81 -4.15 32.14
N ALA A 199 -5.70 -4.21 30.82
CA ALA A 199 -5.07 -5.33 30.13
C ALA A 199 -3.56 -5.40 30.38
N VAL A 200 -2.86 -4.26 30.37
CA VAL A 200 -1.43 -4.17 30.70
C VAL A 200 -1.19 -4.53 32.16
N LYS A 201 -1.98 -3.96 33.09
CA LYS A 201 -1.89 -4.27 34.52
C LYS A 201 -2.13 -5.75 34.82
N ALA A 202 -3.08 -6.38 34.12
CA ALA A 202 -3.32 -7.82 34.24
C ALA A 202 -2.11 -8.67 33.81
N ILE A 203 -1.27 -8.18 32.89
CA ILE A 203 0.01 -8.82 32.54
C ILE A 203 1.04 -8.59 33.64
N GLU A 204 1.14 -7.36 34.16
CA GLU A 204 2.09 -6.99 35.22
C GLU A 204 1.88 -7.78 36.52
N GLU A 205 0.62 -7.98 36.91
CA GLU A 205 0.26 -8.67 38.16
C GLU A 205 0.20 -10.20 38.00
N SER A 206 0.23 -10.71 36.77
CA SER A 206 0.13 -12.16 36.55
C SER A 206 1.42 -12.88 36.92
N ALA A 207 1.30 -13.96 37.70
CA ALA A 207 2.42 -14.85 37.98
C ALA A 207 2.95 -15.59 36.74
N LYS A 208 2.08 -15.78 35.73
CA LYS A 208 2.42 -16.40 34.44
C LYS A 208 1.65 -15.68 33.32
N VAL A 209 2.38 -15.03 32.43
CA VAL A 209 1.78 -14.38 31.25
C VAL A 209 1.32 -15.44 30.24
N THR A 210 0.08 -15.32 29.77
CA THR A 210 -0.50 -16.18 28.73
C THR A 210 -0.57 -15.46 27.38
N THR A 211 -0.60 -16.22 26.29
CA THR A 211 -0.74 -15.71 24.92
C THR A 211 -2.02 -14.91 24.72
N LYS A 212 -3.12 -15.39 25.30
CA LYS A 212 -4.42 -14.71 25.31
C LYS A 212 -4.36 -13.35 26.00
N GLN A 213 -3.67 -13.23 27.14
CA GLN A 213 -3.49 -11.94 27.84
C GLN A 213 -2.69 -10.97 26.97
N LEU A 214 -1.61 -11.45 26.35
CA LEU A 214 -0.75 -10.64 25.49
C LEU A 214 -1.51 -10.12 24.26
N ARG A 215 -2.25 -10.98 23.55
CA ARG A 215 -3.12 -10.57 22.42
C ARG A 215 -4.17 -9.55 22.84
N ALA A 216 -4.80 -9.77 24.00
CA ALA A 216 -5.82 -8.85 24.51
C ALA A 216 -5.23 -7.46 24.85
N ALA A 217 -4.04 -7.42 25.44
CA ALA A 217 -3.34 -6.17 25.74
C ALA A 217 -2.88 -5.45 24.48
N ILE A 218 -2.25 -6.16 23.54
CA ILE A 218 -1.85 -5.62 22.23
C ILE A 218 -3.06 -5.00 21.52
N LYS A 219 -4.16 -5.75 21.39
CA LYS A 219 -5.39 -5.24 20.76
C LYS A 219 -5.96 -4.01 21.47
N ALA A 220 -5.89 -3.96 22.81
CA ALA A 220 -6.38 -2.83 23.59
C ALA A 220 -5.50 -1.59 23.42
N VAL A 221 -4.17 -1.74 23.44
CA VAL A 221 -3.20 -0.66 23.21
C VAL A 221 -3.33 -0.12 21.80
N ASN A 222 -3.50 -0.96 20.78
CA ASN A 222 -3.74 -0.50 19.40
C ASN A 222 -5.03 0.30 19.26
N ALA A 223 -6.11 -0.20 19.86
CA ALA A 223 -7.37 0.51 19.85
C ALA A 223 -7.24 1.90 20.50
N LEU A 224 -6.38 2.03 21.52
CA LEU A 224 -6.02 3.32 22.13
C LEU A 224 -5.17 4.18 21.17
N LYS A 225 -4.11 3.63 20.55
CA LYS A 225 -3.27 4.34 19.56
C LYS A 225 -4.07 4.90 18.39
N GLU A 226 -5.01 4.13 17.84
CA GLU A 226 -5.91 4.62 16.78
C GLU A 226 -6.76 5.82 17.22
N SER A 227 -7.08 5.92 18.52
CA SER A 227 -7.77 7.10 19.05
C SER A 227 -6.84 8.30 19.27
N LEU A 228 -5.55 8.09 19.52
CA LEU A 228 -4.57 9.18 19.68
C LEU A 228 -4.24 9.90 18.38
N LYS A 229 -4.36 9.21 17.24
CA LYS A 229 -4.28 9.86 15.92
C LYS A 229 -5.22 11.09 15.84
N TRP A 230 -6.32 11.04 16.59
CA TRP A 230 -7.32 12.10 16.70
C TRP A 230 -7.17 12.97 17.94
N LEU A 231 -6.35 12.59 18.92
CA LEU A 231 -6.22 13.20 20.25
C LEU A 231 -4.75 13.30 20.66
N PRO A 232 -3.93 14.05 19.91
CA PRO A 232 -2.48 14.15 20.11
C PRO A 232 -2.11 14.71 21.49
N CYS A 233 -2.93 15.60 22.08
CA CYS A 233 -2.68 16.13 23.43
C CYS A 233 -2.69 15.05 24.52
N GLU A 234 -3.28 13.89 24.25
CA GLU A 234 -3.33 12.76 25.18
C GLU A 234 -2.14 11.79 25.01
N GLN A 235 -1.18 12.07 24.12
CA GLN A 235 0.00 11.22 23.93
C GLN A 235 0.94 11.27 25.15
N HIS A 236 1.11 12.45 25.76
CA HIS A 236 2.06 12.68 26.86
C HIS A 236 1.54 12.29 28.25
N MET A 237 0.50 11.47 28.34
CA MET A 237 -0.01 11.03 29.65
C MET A 237 0.97 10.07 30.33
N ASP A 238 1.08 10.14 31.66
CA ASP A 238 1.75 9.10 32.46
C ASP A 238 1.08 7.74 32.25
N ASN A 239 1.90 6.69 32.06
CA ASN A 239 1.46 5.40 31.51
C ASN A 239 0.76 5.61 30.17
N GLY A 240 1.47 6.29 29.29
CA GLY A 240 1.02 6.58 27.95
C GLY A 240 0.97 5.32 27.09
N PRO A 241 0.27 5.41 25.95
CA PRO A 241 0.19 4.33 24.96
C PRO A 241 1.57 3.90 24.45
N ASP A 242 2.50 4.84 24.28
CA ASP A 242 3.89 4.54 23.86
C ASP A 242 4.65 3.77 24.95
N GLU A 243 4.43 4.10 26.24
CA GLU A 243 5.01 3.35 27.36
C GLU A 243 4.46 1.93 27.42
N MET A 244 3.14 1.78 27.23
CA MET A 244 2.46 0.48 27.19
C MET A 244 2.92 -0.35 26.00
N GLU A 245 3.11 0.28 24.85
CA GLU A 245 3.64 -0.36 23.65
C GLU A 245 5.05 -0.88 23.90
N GLU A 246 5.96 -0.04 24.39
CA GLU A 246 7.33 -0.47 24.65
C GLU A 246 7.39 -1.58 25.70
N PHE A 247 6.53 -1.51 26.72
CA PHE A 247 6.35 -2.58 27.68
C PHE A 247 5.93 -3.90 27.01
N LEU A 248 4.93 -3.87 26.11
CA LEU A 248 4.47 -5.06 25.39
C LEU A 248 5.52 -5.58 24.41
N LYS A 249 6.21 -4.68 23.69
CA LYS A 249 7.30 -5.05 22.77
C LYS A 249 8.40 -5.81 23.50
N THR A 250 8.86 -5.27 24.62
CA THR A 250 9.90 -5.89 25.46
C THR A 250 9.48 -7.30 25.92
N ILE A 251 8.22 -7.47 26.36
CA ILE A 251 7.70 -8.78 26.77
C ILE A 251 7.68 -9.76 25.59
N VAL A 252 7.20 -9.34 24.41
CA VAL A 252 7.15 -10.19 23.21
C VAL A 252 8.56 -10.63 22.82
N VAL A 253 9.51 -9.71 22.70
CA VAL A 253 10.89 -10.00 22.30
C VAL A 253 11.56 -10.96 23.29
N THR A 254 11.49 -10.67 24.59
CA THR A 254 12.05 -11.54 25.65
C THR A 254 11.46 -12.94 25.59
N THR A 255 10.15 -13.03 25.31
CA THR A 255 9.43 -14.30 25.22
C THR A 255 9.90 -15.11 24.01
N VAL A 256 9.98 -14.48 22.84
CA VAL A 256 10.40 -15.12 21.58
C VAL A 256 11.86 -15.57 21.68
N ALA A 257 12.73 -14.73 22.25
CA ALA A 257 14.15 -15.03 22.51
C ALA A 257 14.30 -16.33 23.33
N LYS A 258 13.57 -16.41 24.44
CA LYS A 258 13.59 -17.58 25.34
C LYS A 258 13.13 -18.87 24.67
N VAL A 259 12.10 -18.81 23.82
CA VAL A 259 11.60 -20.04 23.19
C VAL A 259 12.41 -20.45 21.97
N LYS A 260 12.88 -19.49 21.17
CA LYS A 260 13.72 -19.78 20.01
C LYS A 260 15.18 -20.07 20.40
N ASN A 261 15.56 -19.90 21.67
CA ASN A 261 16.94 -19.96 22.15
C ASN A 261 17.87 -19.01 21.36
N VAL A 262 17.38 -17.80 21.07
CA VAL A 262 18.11 -16.75 20.35
C VAL A 262 18.37 -15.58 21.32
N SER A 263 19.50 -14.89 21.18
CA SER A 263 19.77 -13.67 21.96
C SER A 263 18.70 -12.60 21.70
N GLU A 264 18.27 -11.88 22.73
CA GLU A 264 17.36 -10.73 22.61
C GLU A 264 17.91 -9.71 21.59
N ASP A 265 19.22 -9.46 21.59
CA ASP A 265 19.90 -8.53 20.67
C ASP A 265 19.73 -8.88 19.17
N LYS A 266 19.47 -10.15 18.85
CA LYS A 266 19.24 -10.60 17.46
C LYS A 266 17.79 -10.44 17.03
N LEU A 267 16.88 -10.20 17.97
CA LEU A 267 15.44 -10.03 17.77
C LEU A 267 15.00 -8.57 17.98
N GLU A 268 15.79 -7.76 18.69
CA GLU A 268 15.62 -6.31 18.68
C GLU A 268 15.84 -5.81 17.24
N VAL A 269 14.74 -5.36 16.63
CA VAL A 269 14.78 -4.61 15.38
C VAL A 269 15.69 -3.40 15.59
N SER A 270 16.50 -3.06 14.60
CA SER A 270 17.64 -2.13 14.65
C SER A 270 17.30 -0.65 14.94
N GLU A 271 16.39 -0.35 15.88
CA GLU A 271 16.19 0.97 16.47
C GLU A 271 17.36 1.39 17.37
N SER A 272 18.25 0.48 17.74
CA SER A 272 19.47 0.78 18.50
C SER A 272 20.44 1.73 17.76
N LYS A 273 20.28 1.95 16.45
CA LYS A 273 20.99 3.03 15.72
C LYS A 273 20.30 4.40 15.83
N SER A 274 19.00 4.47 16.11
CA SER A 274 18.27 5.75 16.27
C SER A 274 18.52 6.37 17.65
N ASN A 275 18.73 5.56 18.69
CA ASN A 275 18.96 6.05 20.05
C ASN A 275 20.32 6.77 20.21
N ALA A 276 21.41 6.29 19.60
CA ALA A 276 22.70 6.98 19.62
C ALA A 276 22.66 8.31 18.83
N ALA A 277 21.90 8.34 17.73
CA ALA A 277 21.66 9.56 16.96
C ALA A 277 20.73 10.54 17.72
N SER A 278 19.74 10.04 18.45
CA SER A 278 18.83 10.84 19.29
C SER A 278 19.55 11.42 20.52
N GLU A 279 20.45 10.67 21.14
CA GLU A 279 21.28 11.13 22.25
C GLU A 279 22.25 12.23 21.78
N TYR A 280 22.85 12.05 20.59
CA TYR A 280 23.69 13.06 19.94
C TYR A 280 22.91 14.33 19.50
N LEU A 281 21.70 14.16 18.96
CA LEU A 281 20.84 15.27 18.54
C LEU A 281 20.25 16.02 19.74
N HIS A 282 19.97 15.35 20.85
CA HIS A 282 19.56 15.97 22.10
C HIS A 282 20.63 16.93 22.63
N ASP A 283 21.87 16.47 22.71
CA ASP A 283 22.98 17.25 23.27
C ASP A 283 23.33 18.48 22.40
N ARG A 284 23.02 18.43 21.10
CA ARG A 284 23.37 19.47 20.13
C ARG A 284 22.22 20.42 19.75
N TYR A 285 20.96 19.98 19.82
CA TYR A 285 19.80 20.75 19.30
C TYR A 285 18.66 20.93 20.31
N GLY A 286 18.74 20.39 21.53
CA GLY A 286 17.70 20.59 22.55
C GLY A 286 16.33 19.96 22.18
N ILE A 287 16.34 18.90 21.37
CA ILE A 287 15.13 18.19 20.96
C ILE A 287 14.58 17.38 22.15
N ASN A 288 13.27 17.47 22.37
CA ASN A 288 12.54 17.02 23.56
C ASN A 288 12.86 15.56 24.00
N THR A 289 13.31 15.35 25.24
CA THR A 289 13.79 14.06 25.80
C THR A 289 12.72 13.09 26.28
N GLU A 290 11.45 13.49 26.21
CA GLU A 290 10.37 12.73 26.82
C GLU A 290 10.26 11.30 26.25
N ASN A 291 10.53 11.11 24.96
CA ASN A 291 10.43 9.80 24.29
C ASN A 291 11.45 8.77 24.81
N VAL A 292 12.69 9.20 25.11
CA VAL A 292 13.73 8.31 25.67
C VAL A 292 13.37 7.86 27.09
N CYS A 293 12.75 8.76 27.87
CA CYS A 293 12.25 8.44 29.20
C CYS A 293 11.07 7.45 29.16
N VAL A 294 10.16 7.60 28.20
CA VAL A 294 9.02 6.69 27.99
C VAL A 294 9.50 5.27 27.66
N ALA A 295 10.40 5.11 26.70
CA ALA A 295 10.90 3.80 26.31
C ALA A 295 11.63 3.09 27.47
N THR A 296 12.48 3.84 28.18
CA THR A 296 13.23 3.32 29.35
C THR A 296 12.29 2.86 30.47
N ARG A 297 11.20 3.60 30.73
CA ARG A 297 10.17 3.22 31.71
C ARG A 297 9.44 1.94 31.31
N GLY A 298 9.00 1.83 30.05
CA GLY A 298 8.35 0.63 29.52
C GLY A 298 9.22 -0.62 29.66
N ARG A 299 10.49 -0.55 29.25
CA ARG A 299 11.47 -1.65 29.40
C ARG A 299 11.71 -2.03 30.86
N THR A 300 11.87 -1.03 31.73
CA THR A 300 12.10 -1.26 33.17
C THR A 300 10.92 -1.96 33.84
N ARG A 301 9.69 -1.64 33.42
CA ARG A 301 8.47 -2.33 33.88
C ARG A 301 8.41 -3.76 33.36
N ALA A 302 8.67 -3.98 32.07
CA ALA A 302 8.63 -5.30 31.45
C ALA A 302 9.60 -6.29 32.10
N ARG A 303 10.81 -5.85 32.48
CA ARG A 303 11.81 -6.68 33.17
C ARG A 303 11.34 -7.28 34.49
N LYS A 304 10.33 -6.70 35.15
CA LYS A 304 9.77 -7.20 36.41
C LYS A 304 8.79 -8.37 36.19
N VAL A 305 8.32 -8.57 34.97
CA VAL A 305 7.30 -9.56 34.64
C VAL A 305 7.93 -10.95 34.50
N LYS A 306 7.40 -11.93 35.25
CA LYS A 306 7.82 -13.33 35.13
C LYS A 306 7.11 -13.97 33.94
N ILE A 307 7.86 -14.17 32.86
CA ILE A 307 7.38 -14.89 31.68
C ILE A 307 7.27 -16.38 32.05
N GLY A 308 6.04 -16.86 32.21
CA GLY A 308 5.76 -18.30 32.35
C GLY A 308 6.05 -19.04 31.06
N SER A 309 6.14 -20.38 31.11
CA SER A 309 6.32 -21.18 29.90
C SER A 309 5.12 -20.98 28.95
N LEU A 310 5.29 -20.16 27.91
CA LEU A 310 4.37 -20.18 26.78
C LEU A 310 4.53 -21.55 26.12
N ALA A 311 3.44 -22.31 26.13
CA ALA A 311 3.50 -23.77 26.11
C ALA A 311 3.68 -24.39 24.72
N ALA A 312 3.57 -23.61 23.63
CA ALA A 312 3.66 -24.13 22.27
C ALA A 312 4.42 -23.18 21.33
N ALA A 313 5.33 -23.73 20.51
CA ALA A 313 6.09 -22.98 19.51
C ALA A 313 5.19 -22.25 18.49
N GLY A 314 4.06 -22.85 18.10
CA GLY A 314 3.11 -22.25 17.15
C GLY A 314 2.43 -20.99 17.69
N ASP A 315 2.14 -20.91 18.99
CA ASP A 315 1.54 -19.71 19.56
C ASP A 315 2.49 -18.51 19.52
N ILE A 316 3.79 -18.77 19.50
CA ILE A 316 4.85 -17.75 19.56
C ILE A 316 5.11 -17.19 18.17
N ASP A 317 5.06 -18.02 17.13
CA ASP A 317 5.10 -17.54 15.75
C ASP A 317 3.85 -16.71 15.42
N GLU A 318 2.67 -17.06 15.96
CA GLU A 318 1.46 -16.24 15.80
C GLU A 318 1.58 -14.88 16.54
N ILE A 319 2.13 -14.88 17.77
CA ILE A 319 2.37 -13.63 18.52
C ILE A 319 3.44 -12.77 17.85
N TRP A 320 4.48 -13.41 17.29
CA TRP A 320 5.52 -12.72 16.55
C TRP A 320 5.00 -12.15 15.24
N ALA A 321 4.16 -12.89 14.51
CA ALA A 321 3.49 -12.38 13.32
C ALA A 321 2.59 -11.18 13.67
N LEU A 322 1.79 -11.28 14.74
CA LEU A 322 0.99 -10.15 15.23
C LEU A 322 1.84 -8.96 15.68
N TYR A 323 3.05 -9.21 16.21
CA TYR A 323 4.01 -8.18 16.57
C TYR A 323 4.59 -7.51 15.31
N VAL A 324 5.09 -8.28 14.36
CA VAL A 324 5.64 -7.81 13.07
C VAL A 324 4.58 -7.02 12.31
N GLN A 325 3.38 -7.58 12.16
CA GLN A 325 2.29 -6.95 11.43
C GLN A 325 1.80 -5.65 12.07
N LEU A 326 2.12 -5.42 13.34
CA LEU A 326 1.65 -4.27 14.10
C LEU A 326 2.72 -3.20 14.34
N PHE A 327 3.98 -3.62 14.46
CA PHE A 327 5.09 -2.75 14.81
C PHE A 327 6.09 -2.57 13.66
N GLU A 328 6.07 -3.42 12.63
CA GLU A 328 6.95 -3.32 11.46
C GLU A 328 6.22 -2.84 10.20
N LEU A 329 4.91 -3.13 10.05
CA LEU A 329 4.11 -2.47 9.01
C LEU A 329 3.71 -1.08 9.49
N THR A 330 4.33 -0.05 8.94
CA THR A 330 3.83 1.32 9.02
C THR A 330 2.35 1.31 8.61
N ALA A 331 1.50 2.05 9.34
CA ALA A 331 0.05 2.06 9.11
C ALA A 331 -0.36 2.45 7.68
N THR A 332 0.57 2.98 6.89
CA THR A 332 0.43 3.32 5.47
C THR A 332 0.64 2.15 4.50
N GLU A 333 1.19 1.01 4.92
CA GLU A 333 1.45 -0.16 4.05
C GLU A 333 0.45 -1.30 4.25
N SER A 334 -0.51 -1.15 5.16
CA SER A 334 -1.73 -1.95 5.19
C SER A 334 -2.69 -1.49 4.09
N GLU A 335 -2.23 -1.42 2.84
CA GLU A 335 -3.15 -1.68 1.74
C GLU A 335 -3.62 -3.11 1.96
N GLU A 336 -4.85 -3.26 2.46
CA GLU A 336 -5.57 -4.52 2.34
C GLU A 336 -5.56 -4.86 0.86
N MET A 337 -4.61 -5.71 0.45
CA MET A 337 -4.65 -6.38 -0.83
C MET A 337 -5.94 -7.19 -0.77
N LEU A 338 -7.01 -6.61 -1.32
CA LEU A 338 -8.32 -7.22 -1.47
C LEU A 338 -8.12 -8.40 -2.42
N LEU A 339 -7.65 -9.52 -1.87
CA LEU A 339 -7.81 -10.81 -2.47
C LEU A 339 -9.33 -11.02 -2.52
N ASP A 340 -9.88 -10.89 -3.73
CA ASP A 340 -11.24 -11.29 -4.04
C ASP A 340 -11.29 -12.82 -3.91
N LEU A 341 -11.41 -13.31 -2.67
CA LEU A 341 -11.42 -14.73 -2.31
C LEU A 341 -12.70 -15.45 -2.78
N GLU A 342 -13.57 -14.77 -3.54
CA GLU A 342 -14.76 -15.36 -4.14
C GLU A 342 -14.50 -16.01 -5.51
N GLY A 343 -13.27 -15.93 -6.05
CA GLY A 343 -12.82 -16.80 -7.14
C GLY A 343 -12.50 -18.21 -6.65
N GLU A 344 -12.86 -19.23 -7.43
CA GLU A 344 -12.45 -20.63 -7.21
C GLU A 344 -10.99 -20.65 -6.75
N SER A 345 -10.74 -21.17 -5.56
CA SER A 345 -9.40 -21.17 -4.98
C SER A 345 -8.46 -21.80 -6.01
N GLY A 346 -7.45 -21.08 -6.49
CA GLY A 346 -6.44 -21.57 -7.46
C GLY A 346 -5.72 -22.85 -7.03
N ARG A 347 -6.05 -23.36 -5.84
CA ARG A 347 -5.76 -24.70 -5.34
C ARG A 347 -6.11 -25.82 -6.34
N GLU A 348 -7.19 -25.73 -7.11
CA GLU A 348 -7.50 -26.75 -8.13
C GLU A 348 -6.47 -26.76 -9.29
N GLU A 349 -5.85 -25.62 -9.58
CA GLU A 349 -4.79 -25.50 -10.59
C GLU A 349 -3.44 -26.05 -10.06
N TRP A 350 -3.31 -26.19 -8.74
CA TRP A 350 -2.09 -26.60 -8.03
C TRP A 350 -2.15 -28.07 -7.59
N ASP A 351 -3.33 -28.57 -7.21
CA ASP A 351 -3.56 -29.96 -6.83
C ASP A 351 -3.49 -30.86 -8.09
N GLY A 352 -2.32 -31.45 -8.33
CA GLY A 352 -2.07 -32.41 -9.41
C GLY A 352 -0.89 -32.06 -10.32
N ASN A 353 -0.33 -30.85 -10.23
CA ASN A 353 0.93 -30.50 -10.89
C ASN A 353 2.11 -30.80 -9.96
N GLU A 354 2.79 -31.92 -10.16
CA GLU A 354 4.03 -32.25 -9.44
C GLU A 354 5.19 -31.29 -9.79
N ASP A 355 5.09 -30.57 -10.91
CA ASP A 355 6.07 -29.59 -11.36
C ASP A 355 5.44 -28.18 -11.40
N LEU A 356 5.92 -27.30 -10.52
CA LEU A 356 5.52 -25.89 -10.44
C LEU A 356 6.23 -25.00 -11.49
N GLY A 357 6.68 -25.60 -12.60
CA GLY A 357 7.23 -24.91 -13.77
C GLY A 357 8.76 -24.86 -13.84
N VAL A 358 9.48 -25.59 -12.99
CA VAL A 358 10.95 -25.63 -13.00
C VAL A 358 11.50 -26.89 -13.66
N GLY A 359 10.71 -27.97 -13.74
CA GLY A 359 11.12 -29.26 -14.27
C GLY A 359 11.47 -29.22 -15.75
N THR A 360 10.84 -28.33 -16.53
CA THR A 360 11.22 -28.06 -17.94
C THR A 360 12.72 -27.75 -18.06
N PHE A 361 13.25 -26.94 -17.14
CA PHE A 361 14.61 -26.44 -17.21
C PHE A 361 15.59 -27.18 -16.28
N ALA A 362 15.11 -28.08 -15.41
CA ALA A 362 15.91 -28.76 -14.40
C ALA A 362 17.07 -29.62 -14.96
N LYS A 363 17.03 -30.00 -16.23
CA LYS A 363 18.10 -30.75 -16.91
C LYS A 363 18.95 -29.89 -17.86
N THR A 364 18.68 -28.59 -17.93
CA THR A 364 19.37 -27.66 -18.82
C THR A 364 20.73 -27.30 -18.25
N THR A 365 21.77 -27.36 -19.07
CA THR A 365 23.13 -27.00 -18.64
C THR A 365 23.28 -25.49 -18.45
N ASP A 366 24.30 -25.08 -17.69
CA ASP A 366 24.64 -23.68 -17.47
C ASP A 366 24.82 -22.90 -18.78
N GLU A 367 25.51 -23.49 -19.75
CA GLU A 367 25.79 -22.88 -21.04
C GLU A 367 24.51 -22.72 -21.87
N ALA A 368 23.62 -23.72 -21.83
CA ALA A 368 22.35 -23.66 -22.53
C ALA A 368 21.43 -22.59 -21.91
N LEU A 369 21.34 -22.52 -20.57
CA LEU A 369 20.58 -21.47 -19.88
C LEU A 369 21.12 -20.07 -20.20
N ASN A 370 22.45 -19.91 -20.20
CA ASN A 370 23.08 -18.64 -20.55
C ASN A 370 22.76 -18.23 -21.99
N GLY A 371 22.78 -19.18 -22.93
CA GLY A 371 22.38 -18.97 -24.31
C GLY A 371 20.91 -18.58 -24.44
N MET A 372 20.01 -19.30 -23.78
CA MET A 372 18.57 -19.05 -23.82
C MET A 372 18.18 -17.68 -23.26
N LEU A 373 18.77 -17.28 -22.14
CA LEU A 373 18.48 -16.01 -21.46
C LEU A 373 19.30 -14.83 -22.02
N ASN A 374 20.26 -15.09 -22.90
CA ASN A 374 21.30 -14.13 -23.32
C ASN A 374 22.12 -13.56 -22.13
N PHE A 375 22.34 -14.38 -21.10
CA PHE A 375 23.10 -14.04 -19.90
C PHE A 375 24.58 -14.43 -20.08
N HIS A 376 25.37 -13.49 -20.59
CA HIS A 376 26.80 -13.68 -20.80
C HIS A 376 27.50 -14.01 -19.47
N SER A 377 28.12 -15.19 -19.39
CA SER A 377 28.73 -15.72 -18.15
C SER A 377 27.74 -15.86 -16.97
N GLY A 378 26.46 -16.09 -17.25
CA GLY A 378 25.41 -16.25 -16.23
C GLY A 378 24.98 -14.94 -15.56
N ARG A 379 25.35 -13.80 -16.15
CA ARG A 379 25.04 -12.47 -15.66
C ARG A 379 24.02 -11.77 -16.57
N PRO A 380 22.92 -11.22 -16.03
CA PRO A 380 22.06 -10.30 -16.77
C PRO A 380 22.84 -9.06 -17.25
N THR A 381 22.56 -8.57 -18.45
CA THR A 381 23.31 -7.46 -19.08
C THR A 381 23.39 -6.20 -18.22
N LEU A 382 22.36 -5.93 -17.42
CA LEU A 382 22.28 -4.73 -16.56
C LEU A 382 23.03 -4.86 -15.23
N PHE A 383 23.49 -6.06 -14.86
CA PHE A 383 24.21 -6.24 -13.60
C PHE A 383 25.64 -5.73 -13.74
N ALA A 384 26.23 -5.21 -12.66
CA ALA A 384 27.65 -4.92 -12.62
C ALA A 384 28.46 -6.20 -12.91
N ARG A 385 29.58 -6.09 -13.64
CA ARG A 385 30.42 -7.26 -13.97
C ARG A 385 31.03 -7.90 -12.72
N PHE A 386 31.38 -7.08 -11.74
CA PHE A 386 32.06 -7.50 -10.53
C PHE A 386 31.27 -7.11 -9.28
N ARG A 387 31.40 -7.92 -8.24
CA ARG A 387 31.03 -7.58 -6.86
C ARG A 387 32.26 -7.62 -5.96
N SER A 388 32.31 -6.75 -4.97
CA SER A 388 33.36 -6.77 -3.94
C SER A 388 33.12 -7.91 -2.95
N ARG A 389 34.17 -8.64 -2.58
CA ARG A 389 34.14 -9.64 -1.49
C ARG A 389 34.10 -8.97 -0.11
N SER A 390 34.69 -7.78 -0.01
CA SER A 390 34.68 -6.95 1.20
C SER A 390 33.38 -6.14 1.40
N GLY A 391 32.42 -6.24 0.47
CA GLY A 391 31.10 -5.59 0.58
C GLY A 391 31.07 -4.13 0.15
N LYS A 392 32.09 -3.64 -0.56
CA LYS A 392 32.09 -2.29 -1.15
C LYS A 392 31.05 -2.18 -2.26
N SER A 393 30.51 -0.98 -2.46
CA SER A 393 29.54 -0.69 -3.50
C SER A 393 30.20 0.01 -4.68
N SER A 394 29.75 -0.28 -5.91
CA SER A 394 30.20 0.45 -7.11
C SER A 394 29.67 1.88 -7.15
N TRP A 395 28.67 2.18 -6.32
CA TRP A 395 28.07 3.50 -6.15
C TRP A 395 28.84 4.40 -5.19
N ASP A 396 29.82 3.86 -4.46
CA ASP A 396 30.69 4.66 -3.62
C ASP A 396 31.80 5.26 -4.49
N ASP A 397 31.87 6.59 -4.58
CA ASP A 397 32.84 7.30 -5.44
C ASP A 397 34.27 6.82 -5.20
N GLU A 398 34.64 6.61 -3.93
CA GLU A 398 35.96 6.14 -3.51
C GLU A 398 36.28 4.70 -3.95
N ALA A 399 35.25 3.84 -4.11
CA ALA A 399 35.41 2.43 -4.43
C ALA A 399 35.17 2.11 -5.91
N SER A 400 34.46 2.97 -6.63
CA SER A 400 34.05 2.78 -8.04
C SER A 400 35.21 2.39 -8.97
N ALA A 401 36.36 3.07 -8.84
CA ALA A 401 37.58 2.80 -9.62
C ALA A 401 38.19 1.41 -9.37
N GLY A 402 37.79 0.75 -8.29
CA GLY A 402 38.21 -0.61 -7.92
C GLY A 402 37.44 -1.73 -8.63
N PHE A 403 36.29 -1.45 -9.26
CA PHE A 403 35.43 -2.44 -9.93
C PHE A 403 35.94 -2.79 -11.34
N LYS A 404 37.19 -3.26 -11.41
CA LYS A 404 37.87 -3.64 -12.65
C LYS A 404 38.49 -5.03 -12.55
N GLU A 405 38.72 -5.62 -13.71
CA GLU A 405 39.35 -6.93 -13.84
C GLU A 405 40.76 -6.94 -13.21
N GLY A 406 41.11 -8.06 -12.56
CA GLY A 406 42.40 -8.24 -11.88
C GLY A 406 42.50 -7.69 -10.44
N ASN A 407 41.47 -7.02 -9.93
CA ASN A 407 41.41 -6.67 -8.50
C ASN A 407 41.10 -7.91 -7.65
N ALA A 408 41.95 -8.21 -6.66
CA ALA A 408 41.81 -9.39 -5.80
C ALA A 408 40.52 -9.40 -4.93
N ASP A 409 39.96 -8.22 -4.64
CA ASP A 409 38.69 -8.09 -3.92
C ASP A 409 37.46 -8.25 -4.83
N MET A 410 37.64 -8.25 -6.15
CA MET A 410 36.54 -8.35 -7.11
C MET A 410 36.27 -9.80 -7.49
N GLN A 411 35.01 -10.19 -7.43
CA GLN A 411 34.50 -11.47 -7.92
C GLN A 411 33.52 -11.20 -9.06
N GLU A 412 33.59 -11.96 -10.16
CA GLU A 412 32.58 -11.87 -11.20
C GLU A 412 31.20 -12.20 -10.64
N LEU A 413 30.24 -11.32 -10.91
CA LEU A 413 28.87 -11.48 -10.48
C LEU A 413 28.14 -12.38 -11.49
N SER A 414 27.65 -13.52 -11.02
CA SER A 414 26.88 -14.47 -11.82
C SER A 414 25.73 -15.02 -10.99
N LEU A 415 24.59 -15.29 -11.65
CA LEU A 415 23.48 -15.98 -11.02
C LEU A 415 23.80 -17.47 -10.87
N LEU A 416 23.41 -18.04 -9.73
CA LEU A 416 23.49 -19.48 -9.52
C LEU A 416 22.59 -20.22 -10.54
N TRP A 417 22.91 -21.48 -10.83
CA TRP A 417 22.19 -22.28 -11.82
C TRP A 417 20.67 -22.28 -11.56
N HIS A 418 20.25 -22.56 -10.32
CA HIS A 418 18.83 -22.61 -9.96
C HIS A 418 18.13 -21.24 -10.08
N GLN A 419 18.87 -20.14 -9.89
CA GLN A 419 18.33 -18.79 -10.12
C GLN A 419 18.09 -18.55 -11.62
N ARG A 420 18.99 -19.03 -12.48
CA ARG A 420 18.82 -18.96 -13.95
C ARG A 420 17.66 -19.84 -14.42
N VAL A 421 17.54 -21.05 -13.89
CA VAL A 421 16.37 -21.92 -14.10
C VAL A 421 15.08 -21.19 -13.70
N GLY A 422 15.08 -20.57 -12.52
CA GLY A 422 13.95 -19.79 -12.04
C GLY A 422 13.58 -18.64 -12.98
N VAL A 423 14.56 -17.85 -13.43
CA VAL A 423 14.33 -16.77 -14.42
C VAL A 423 13.74 -17.33 -15.71
N ALA A 424 14.28 -18.43 -16.25
CA ALA A 424 13.75 -19.06 -17.46
C ALA A 424 12.30 -19.53 -17.29
N ALA A 425 11.98 -20.15 -16.16
CA ALA A 425 10.62 -20.54 -15.81
C ALA A 425 9.66 -19.34 -15.72
N ILE A 426 10.09 -18.24 -15.08
CA ILE A 426 9.28 -17.02 -15.02
C ILE A 426 8.98 -16.51 -16.43
N VAL A 427 10.02 -16.42 -17.27
CA VAL A 427 9.90 -15.87 -18.61
C VAL A 427 8.98 -16.72 -19.48
N GLU A 428 9.12 -18.05 -19.45
CA GLU A 428 8.24 -18.98 -20.18
C GLU A 428 6.76 -18.82 -19.77
N LYS A 429 6.49 -18.55 -18.49
CA LYS A 429 5.12 -18.39 -17.98
C LYS A 429 4.52 -17.01 -18.28
N ILE A 430 5.35 -15.96 -18.33
CA ILE A 430 4.90 -14.60 -18.61
C ILE A 430 4.72 -14.36 -20.11
N TRP A 431 5.65 -14.85 -20.94
CA TRP A 431 5.62 -14.67 -22.39
C TRP A 431 4.92 -15.83 -23.08
N LEU A 432 3.60 -15.76 -23.10
CA LEU A 432 2.77 -16.71 -23.82
C LEU A 432 2.68 -16.37 -25.32
N PRO A 433 2.59 -17.37 -26.21
CA PRO A 433 2.40 -17.12 -27.65
C PRO A 433 1.10 -16.36 -27.97
N GLU A 434 0.06 -16.56 -27.15
CA GLU A 434 -1.24 -15.91 -27.29
C GLU A 434 -1.60 -15.16 -26.00
N ALA A 435 -2.08 -13.94 -26.15
CA ALA A 435 -2.59 -13.16 -25.02
C ALA A 435 -3.86 -13.83 -24.47
N LYS A 436 -3.83 -14.21 -23.19
CA LYS A 436 -5.03 -14.70 -22.49
C LYS A 436 -5.99 -13.54 -22.21
N PRO A 437 -7.32 -13.73 -22.33
CA PRO A 437 -8.31 -12.70 -22.01
C PRO A 437 -8.20 -12.16 -20.57
N GLU A 438 -7.76 -13.01 -19.65
CA GLU A 438 -7.58 -12.70 -18.23
C GLU A 438 -6.25 -11.99 -17.92
N GLY A 439 -5.39 -11.81 -18.93
CA GLY A 439 -4.04 -11.29 -18.78
C GLY A 439 -3.01 -12.38 -18.39
N VAL A 440 -1.82 -11.94 -18.01
CA VAL A 440 -0.76 -12.84 -17.55
C VAL A 440 -1.01 -13.19 -16.07
N ALA A 441 -1.19 -14.48 -15.78
CA ALA A 441 -1.31 -14.95 -14.40
C ALA A 441 -0.01 -14.64 -13.64
N GLY A 442 -0.11 -14.02 -12.47
CA GLY A 442 1.04 -13.79 -11.59
C GLY A 442 1.71 -15.11 -11.20
N MET A 443 2.99 -15.05 -10.82
CA MET A 443 3.74 -16.25 -10.44
C MET A 443 4.15 -16.23 -8.96
N LEU A 444 3.96 -17.36 -8.26
CA LEU A 444 4.41 -17.54 -6.89
C LEU A 444 5.77 -18.22 -6.84
N ILE A 445 6.75 -17.58 -6.20
CA ILE A 445 8.09 -18.15 -5.96
C ILE A 445 8.10 -18.75 -4.54
N ALA A 446 8.00 -20.07 -4.44
CA ALA A 446 7.83 -20.80 -3.19
C ALA A 446 9.10 -21.52 -2.68
N ASP A 447 10.29 -21.18 -3.22
CA ASP A 447 11.56 -21.77 -2.78
C ASP A 447 11.85 -21.49 -1.30
N GLU A 448 12.66 -22.37 -0.68
CA GLU A 448 13.12 -22.22 0.70
C GLU A 448 13.78 -20.85 0.98
N VAL A 449 13.88 -20.49 2.26
CA VAL A 449 14.54 -19.25 2.70
C VAL A 449 16.05 -19.35 2.45
N GLY A 450 16.66 -18.27 1.97
CA GLY A 450 18.11 -18.19 1.74
C GLY A 450 18.59 -18.73 0.39
N VAL A 451 17.70 -19.24 -0.45
CA VAL A 451 18.05 -19.79 -1.79
C VAL A 451 18.32 -18.69 -2.83
N GLY A 452 18.19 -17.42 -2.45
CA GLY A 452 18.54 -16.28 -3.29
C GLY A 452 17.40 -15.78 -4.19
N LYS A 453 16.16 -15.77 -3.67
CA LYS A 453 14.97 -15.21 -4.33
C LYS A 453 15.20 -13.78 -4.87
N THR A 454 15.89 -12.93 -4.11
CA THR A 454 16.26 -11.57 -4.55
C THR A 454 17.05 -11.56 -5.86
N GLY A 455 18.03 -12.47 -6.00
CA GLY A 455 18.82 -12.57 -7.24
C GLY A 455 17.98 -13.05 -8.43
N LEU A 456 17.05 -13.98 -8.21
CA LEU A 456 16.10 -14.45 -9.20
C LEU A 456 15.14 -13.32 -9.64
N THR A 457 14.59 -12.55 -8.69
CA THR A 457 13.73 -11.39 -8.99
C THR A 457 14.48 -10.32 -9.76
N MET A 458 15.69 -9.95 -9.31
CA MET A 458 16.52 -8.97 -10.03
C MET A 458 16.91 -9.46 -11.44
N GLY A 459 17.20 -10.76 -11.59
CA GLY A 459 17.47 -11.37 -12.89
C GLY A 459 16.27 -11.28 -13.83
N THR A 460 15.06 -11.51 -13.31
CA THR A 460 13.80 -11.38 -14.04
C THR A 460 13.55 -9.94 -14.47
N ILE A 461 13.69 -8.98 -13.56
CA ILE A 461 13.55 -7.54 -13.88
C ILE A 461 14.54 -7.13 -14.96
N ALA A 462 15.81 -7.55 -14.82
CA ALA A 462 16.84 -7.22 -15.79
C ALA A 462 16.55 -7.82 -17.17
N PHE A 463 16.01 -9.04 -17.21
CA PHE A 463 15.55 -9.67 -18.44
C PHE A 463 14.40 -8.89 -19.09
N THR A 464 13.36 -8.51 -18.33
CA THR A 464 12.21 -7.73 -18.83
C THR A 464 12.65 -6.39 -19.39
N ILE A 465 13.52 -5.66 -18.69
CA ILE A 465 14.06 -4.39 -19.17
C ILE A 465 14.84 -4.61 -20.47
N HIS A 466 15.64 -5.67 -20.56
CA HIS A 466 16.39 -6.00 -21.76
C HIS A 466 15.46 -6.32 -22.95
N ALA A 467 14.40 -7.11 -22.73
CA ALA A 467 13.38 -7.42 -23.73
C ALA A 467 12.65 -6.16 -24.22
N TYR A 468 12.25 -5.27 -23.30
CA TYR A 468 11.67 -3.96 -23.64
C TYR A 468 12.59 -3.15 -24.54
N TRP A 469 13.87 -3.03 -24.20
CA TRP A 469 14.82 -2.29 -25.04
C TRP A 469 15.06 -2.94 -26.41
N CYS A 470 15.05 -4.27 -26.50
CA CYS A 470 15.09 -4.95 -27.80
C CYS A 470 13.92 -4.51 -28.69
N GLN A 471 12.71 -4.46 -28.12
CA GLN A 471 11.50 -4.04 -28.82
C GLN A 471 11.54 -2.57 -29.23
N GLU A 472 11.96 -1.68 -28.34
CA GLU A 472 12.07 -0.23 -28.61
C GLU A 472 13.08 0.06 -29.72
N LEU A 473 14.23 -0.60 -29.70
CA LEU A 473 15.26 -0.46 -30.73
C LEU A 473 14.78 -1.01 -32.07
N ALA A 474 14.07 -2.14 -32.08
CA ALA A 474 13.44 -2.68 -33.29
C ALA A 474 12.38 -1.72 -33.87
N ALA A 475 11.70 -0.95 -33.01
CA ALA A 475 10.76 0.10 -33.40
C ALA A 475 11.43 1.44 -33.80
N GLY A 476 12.76 1.54 -33.72
CA GLY A 476 13.51 2.75 -34.05
C GLY A 476 13.43 3.86 -33.00
N ARG A 477 12.91 3.58 -31.79
CA ARG A 477 12.82 4.55 -30.70
C ARG A 477 14.16 4.68 -29.98
N ARG A 478 14.53 5.92 -29.63
CA ARG A 478 15.75 6.23 -28.86
C ARG A 478 15.44 6.30 -27.37
N ARG A 479 16.48 6.28 -26.53
CA ARG A 479 16.30 6.50 -25.09
C ARG A 479 15.66 7.88 -24.81
N PRO A 480 14.80 7.98 -23.78
CA PRO A 480 14.21 9.26 -23.36
C PRO A 480 15.23 10.35 -22.99
N ASP A 481 16.42 9.94 -22.52
CA ASP A 481 17.50 10.85 -22.15
C ASP A 481 18.28 11.43 -23.34
N GLY A 482 17.92 11.03 -24.58
CA GLY A 482 18.59 11.48 -25.80
C GLY A 482 20.01 10.94 -25.97
N GLY A 483 20.49 10.06 -25.07
CA GLY A 483 21.78 9.42 -25.20
C GLY A 483 21.82 8.50 -26.41
N GLU A 484 22.83 8.67 -27.28
CA GLU A 484 23.16 7.63 -28.25
C GLU A 484 23.60 6.38 -27.48
N VAL A 485 22.82 5.31 -27.59
CA VAL A 485 23.25 4.01 -27.10
C VAL A 485 24.40 3.59 -28.00
N ASP A 486 25.61 3.49 -27.45
CA ASP A 486 26.69 2.78 -28.11
C ASP A 486 26.33 1.29 -28.15
N LEU A 487 25.55 0.92 -29.16
CA LEU A 487 25.04 -0.44 -29.42
C LEU A 487 26.18 -1.44 -29.64
N THR A 488 27.42 -0.99 -29.83
CA THR A 488 28.58 -1.88 -29.91
C THR A 488 29.00 -2.42 -28.55
N GLN A 489 28.64 -1.75 -27.45
CA GLN A 489 28.97 -2.18 -26.08
C GLN A 489 27.90 -3.09 -25.46
N ILE A 490 26.66 -2.97 -25.93
CA ILE A 490 25.53 -3.76 -25.44
C ILE A 490 25.07 -4.60 -26.62
N ASN A 491 25.51 -5.87 -26.67
CA ASN A 491 25.08 -6.85 -27.68
C ASN A 491 23.61 -7.22 -27.44
N ILE A 492 22.71 -6.25 -27.67
CA ILE A 492 21.27 -6.36 -27.46
C ILE A 492 20.71 -7.19 -28.60
N LYS A 493 20.55 -8.48 -28.34
CA LYS A 493 19.82 -9.41 -29.20
C LYS A 493 18.64 -9.95 -28.40
N PRO A 494 17.47 -10.13 -29.02
CA PRO A 494 16.36 -10.82 -28.38
C PRO A 494 16.86 -12.14 -27.78
N ALA A 495 16.48 -12.41 -26.54
CA ALA A 495 16.87 -13.64 -25.89
C ALA A 495 16.18 -14.82 -26.62
N PRO A 496 16.90 -15.89 -27.01
CA PRO A 496 16.31 -17.01 -27.75
C PRO A 496 15.10 -17.64 -27.08
N ILE A 497 15.00 -17.56 -25.75
CA ILE A 497 13.84 -18.07 -24.99
C ILE A 497 12.51 -17.38 -25.35
N LEU A 498 12.54 -16.18 -25.92
CA LEU A 498 11.34 -15.47 -26.33
C LEU A 498 10.76 -15.97 -27.66
N GLY A 499 11.50 -16.84 -28.38
CA GLY A 499 11.11 -17.29 -29.72
C GLY A 499 11.16 -16.18 -30.77
N GLU A 500 11.07 -16.59 -32.05
CA GLU A 500 10.86 -15.69 -33.19
C GLU A 500 9.40 -15.23 -33.31
#